data_AF-A0ABD2R8B4-F1
#
_entry.id   AF-A0ABD2R8B4-F1
#
_cell.length_a   1.000
_cell.length_b   1.000
_cell.length_c   1.000
_cell.angle_alpha   90.00
_cell.angle_beta   90.00
_cell.angle_gamma   90.00
#
_symmetry.space_group_name_H-M   'P 1'
#
loop_
_entity.id
_entity.type
_entity.pdbx_description
1 polymer ?
#
loop_
_entity_poly.entity_id
_entity_poly.type
_entity_poly.pdbx_seq_one_letter_code
_entity_poly.pdbx_strand_id
1 'polypeptide(L)'
;MRVVVFLDDSWKASMFNCMKNSKAFTLKHDKKNTWFDCHRQFLSMDHEFRKMKNVFRKNKIESDPPPPLLTGHQIWDRVSQLPKVTEATPSRLPRYGVEHNWTNQNIFWELSYWKDNLLRHNLDVMHIKKNYFDNLLNTMMDVKGKTKDNLKARMDIKDCCRRKELWLQELQNGKIVKPKASFSFTLDEKREICERVKKFEDARGLCFKFRKVGRYE
;
A
#
# COMPACT_ATOMS: atom_id res chain seq x y z
N MET A 1 1.35 -6.59 15.52
CA MET A 1 0.40 -5.88 14.64
C MET A 1 0.87 -6.05 13.20
N ARG A 2 0.22 -6.91 12.39
CA ARG A 2 0.57 -7.08 10.96
C ARG A 2 -0.66 -6.64 10.15
N VAL A 3 -0.75 -5.33 9.97
CA VAL A 3 -1.79 -4.69 9.15
C VAL A 3 -1.45 -5.00 7.71
N VAL A 4 -2.38 -5.62 6.99
CA VAL A 4 -2.34 -5.67 5.52
C VAL A 4 -2.59 -4.23 5.08
N VAL A 5 -1.54 -3.42 5.06
CA VAL A 5 -1.62 -2.07 4.48
C VAL A 5 -1.66 -2.28 2.99
N PHE A 6 -2.84 -2.18 2.41
CA PHE A 6 -3.00 -2.02 0.97
C PHE A 6 -2.38 -0.67 0.62
N LEU A 7 -1.14 -0.73 0.14
CA LEU A 7 -0.38 0.44 -0.29
C LEU A 7 -1.10 1.04 -1.52
N ASP A 8 -1.46 2.32 -1.40
CA ASP A 8 -2.30 3.06 -2.35
C ASP A 8 -1.64 3.20 -3.74
N ASP A 9 -2.45 3.61 -4.72
CA ASP A 9 -2.05 3.86 -6.12
C ASP A 9 -0.85 4.84 -6.26
N SER A 10 -0.56 5.63 -5.22
CA SER A 10 0.61 6.53 -5.14
C SER A 10 1.97 5.82 -5.21
N TRP A 11 2.04 4.53 -4.87
CA TRP A 11 3.29 3.75 -4.94
C TRP A 11 3.64 3.28 -6.37
N LYS A 12 2.68 3.36 -7.30
CA LYS A 12 2.89 2.97 -8.71
C LYS A 12 4.00 3.78 -9.38
N ALA A 13 4.28 4.99 -8.91
CA ALA A 13 5.29 5.87 -9.46
C ALA A 13 6.68 5.77 -8.80
N SER A 14 6.78 5.21 -7.57
CA SER A 14 8.06 5.20 -6.82
C SER A 14 8.81 3.87 -6.88
N MET A 15 8.12 2.76 -7.18
CA MET A 15 8.77 1.46 -7.25
C MET A 15 9.32 1.22 -8.65
N PHE A 16 10.59 1.53 -8.86
CA PHE A 16 11.33 1.31 -10.11
C PHE A 16 11.50 -0.16 -10.51
N ASN A 17 10.95 -1.10 -9.74
CA ASN A 17 10.97 -2.50 -10.07
C ASN A 17 9.85 -2.81 -11.07
N CYS A 18 10.26 -2.90 -12.33
CA CYS A 18 9.56 -3.55 -13.44
C CYS A 18 8.76 -4.77 -12.93
N MET A 19 7.50 -4.93 -13.37
CA MET A 19 6.66 -6.08 -13.01
C MET A 19 7.36 -7.42 -13.25
N LYS A 20 8.20 -7.49 -14.30
CA LYS A 20 9.00 -8.65 -14.69
C LYS A 20 9.75 -9.33 -13.54
N ASN A 21 10.25 -8.55 -12.57
CA ASN A 21 11.02 -9.07 -11.42
C ASN A 21 10.26 -8.88 -10.09
N SER A 22 9.02 -8.40 -10.13
CA SER A 22 8.23 -8.17 -8.92
C SER A 22 7.26 -9.33 -8.72
N LYS A 23 7.12 -9.81 -7.49
CA LYS A 23 6.08 -10.80 -7.10
C LYS A 23 4.69 -10.18 -6.91
N ALA A 24 4.49 -8.99 -7.50
CA ALA A 24 3.23 -8.27 -7.44
C ALA A 24 2.13 -9.05 -8.16
N PHE A 25 0.90 -8.86 -7.73
CA PHE A 25 -0.25 -9.51 -8.34
C PHE A 25 -1.49 -8.61 -8.25
N THR A 26 -2.48 -8.87 -9.09
CA THR A 26 -3.75 -8.15 -9.05
C THR A 26 -4.72 -8.83 -8.08
N LEU A 27 -5.32 -8.05 -7.20
CA LEU A 27 -6.38 -8.50 -6.28
C LEU A 27 -7.63 -8.93 -7.06
N LYS A 28 -8.25 -10.02 -6.64
CA LYS A 28 -9.36 -10.63 -7.39
C LYS A 28 -10.62 -9.78 -7.33
N HIS A 29 -10.91 -9.19 -6.18
CA HIS A 29 -12.14 -8.44 -5.91
C HIS A 29 -11.95 -6.94 -6.12
N ASP A 30 -10.88 -6.34 -5.58
CA ASP A 30 -10.61 -4.90 -5.74
C ASP A 30 -10.00 -4.56 -7.11
N LYS A 31 -9.48 -5.54 -7.86
CA LYS A 31 -8.83 -5.35 -9.19
C LYS A 31 -7.63 -4.41 -9.18
N LYS A 32 -7.08 -4.14 -7.99
CA LYS A 32 -5.87 -3.33 -7.81
C LYS A 32 -4.62 -4.20 -7.82
N ASN A 33 -3.53 -3.68 -8.37
CA ASN A 33 -2.21 -4.29 -8.22
C ASN A 33 -1.73 -4.11 -6.78
N THR A 34 -1.20 -5.18 -6.20
CA THR A 34 -0.65 -5.20 -4.85
C THR A 34 0.75 -5.78 -4.84
N TRP A 35 1.59 -5.21 -3.96
CA TRP A 35 2.91 -5.72 -3.60
C TRP A 35 2.91 -6.39 -2.22
N PHE A 36 1.73 -6.82 -1.76
CA PHE A 36 1.61 -7.55 -0.51
C PHE A 36 2.57 -8.74 -0.49
N ASP A 37 3.28 -8.88 0.63
CA ASP A 37 4.26 -9.95 0.86
C ASP A 37 5.52 -9.95 -0.04
N CYS A 38 5.68 -8.95 -0.93
CA CYS A 38 6.88 -8.83 -1.76
C CYS A 38 8.12 -8.38 -0.99
N HIS A 39 7.98 -7.90 0.25
CA HIS A 39 9.10 -7.39 1.04
C HIS A 39 9.96 -8.51 1.64
N ARG A 40 9.43 -9.73 1.78
CA ARG A 40 10.17 -10.85 2.40
C ARG A 40 11.41 -11.28 1.62
N GLN A 41 11.44 -11.05 0.31
CA GLN A 41 12.59 -11.33 -0.55
C GLN A 41 13.84 -10.48 -0.21
N PHE A 42 13.68 -9.39 0.55
CA PHE A 42 14.81 -8.55 1.00
C PHE A 42 15.38 -8.95 2.36
N LEU A 43 14.75 -9.91 3.05
CA LEU A 43 15.28 -10.44 4.32
C LEU A 43 16.48 -11.37 4.03
N SER A 44 17.33 -11.66 5.02
CA SER A 44 18.35 -12.72 4.87
C SER A 44 17.71 -14.06 4.47
N MET A 45 18.41 -14.90 3.68
CA MET A 45 17.89 -16.18 3.20
C MET A 45 17.44 -17.12 4.34
N ASP A 46 18.13 -17.07 5.47
CA ASP A 46 17.82 -17.90 6.64
C ASP A 46 16.76 -17.30 7.57
N HIS A 47 16.27 -16.10 7.27
CA HIS A 47 15.35 -15.37 8.13
C HIS A 47 14.03 -16.12 8.32
N GLU A 48 13.58 -16.30 9.56
CA GLU A 48 12.40 -17.10 9.93
C GLU A 48 11.13 -16.70 9.16
N PHE A 49 10.89 -15.40 8.99
CA PHE A 49 9.73 -14.89 8.26
C PHE A 49 9.64 -15.36 6.80
N ARG A 50 10.76 -15.74 6.15
CA ARG A 50 10.74 -16.37 4.82
C ARG A 50 10.09 -17.75 4.85
N LYS A 51 10.27 -18.50 5.94
CA LYS A 51 9.76 -19.87 6.13
C LYS A 51 8.31 -19.91 6.62
N MET A 52 7.79 -18.80 7.14
CA MET A 52 6.42 -18.68 7.66
C MET A 52 5.35 -18.77 6.56
N LYS A 53 4.70 -19.93 6.43
CA LYS A 53 3.68 -20.22 5.41
C LYS A 53 2.36 -19.43 5.53
N ASN A 54 1.99 -18.99 6.73
CA ASN A 54 0.61 -18.57 7.01
C ASN A 54 0.46 -17.20 7.66
N VAL A 55 1.56 -16.55 8.05
CA VAL A 55 1.49 -15.27 8.77
C VAL A 55 1.40 -14.07 7.82
N PHE A 56 1.81 -14.25 6.57
CA PHE A 56 1.73 -13.26 5.50
C PHE A 56 0.75 -13.75 4.42
N ARG A 57 1.25 -14.16 3.25
CA ARG A 57 0.45 -14.79 2.20
C ARG A 57 0.20 -16.26 2.52
N LYS A 58 -1.04 -16.70 2.38
CA LYS A 58 -1.50 -18.07 2.66
C LYS A 58 -0.68 -19.09 1.87
N ASN A 59 -0.17 -20.10 2.57
CA ASN A 59 0.63 -21.20 2.04
C ASN A 59 1.88 -20.78 1.23
N LYS A 60 2.50 -19.63 1.54
CA LYS A 60 3.66 -19.12 0.78
C LYS A 60 4.93 -19.08 1.62
N ILE A 61 5.95 -19.80 1.16
CA ILE A 61 7.36 -19.64 1.57
C ILE A 61 8.06 -18.74 0.56
N GLU A 62 9.00 -17.93 1.07
CA GLU A 62 9.84 -17.04 0.28
C GLU A 62 11.27 -17.58 0.18
N SER A 63 11.58 -18.26 -0.92
CA SER A 63 12.90 -18.84 -1.21
C SER A 63 13.73 -18.01 -2.18
N ASP A 64 13.16 -16.99 -2.82
CA ASP A 64 13.81 -16.33 -3.93
C ASP A 64 14.75 -15.24 -3.41
N PRO A 65 15.88 -14.99 -4.10
CA PRO A 65 16.76 -13.87 -3.75
C PRO A 65 16.05 -12.53 -3.97
N PRO A 66 16.57 -11.44 -3.37
CA PRO A 66 16.08 -10.10 -3.70
C PRO A 66 16.21 -9.84 -5.20
N PRO A 67 15.27 -9.10 -5.81
CA PRO A 67 15.30 -8.82 -7.23
C PRO A 67 16.52 -7.95 -7.54
N PRO A 68 17.12 -8.09 -8.74
CA PRO A 68 18.27 -7.29 -9.12
C PRO A 68 17.98 -5.80 -9.02
N LEU A 69 18.89 -5.06 -8.38
CA LEU A 69 18.84 -3.60 -8.36
C LEU A 69 19.16 -3.09 -9.75
N LEU A 70 18.27 -2.27 -10.30
CA LEU A 70 18.49 -1.62 -11.59
C LEU A 70 19.17 -0.27 -11.38
N THR A 71 20.20 -0.01 -12.20
CA THR A 71 20.92 1.26 -12.16
C THR A 71 20.08 2.41 -12.70
N GLY A 72 20.62 3.62 -12.49
CA GLY A 72 20.27 4.85 -13.17
C GLY A 72 19.78 4.69 -14.58
N HIS A 73 20.80 4.36 -15.35
CA HIS A 73 20.83 4.19 -16.78
C HIS A 73 19.92 3.06 -17.24
N GLN A 74 19.95 1.89 -16.57
CA GLN A 74 19.09 0.76 -16.96
C GLN A 74 17.59 1.06 -16.83
N ILE A 75 17.20 1.89 -15.86
CA ILE A 75 15.81 2.33 -15.73
C ILE A 75 15.49 3.37 -16.79
N TRP A 76 16.42 4.32 -17.02
CA TRP A 76 16.28 5.33 -18.06
C TRP A 76 16.07 4.69 -19.44
N ASP A 77 16.85 3.68 -19.82
CA ASP A 77 16.73 2.98 -21.12
C ASP A 77 15.33 2.38 -21.34
N ARG A 78 14.63 2.03 -20.25
CA ARG A 78 13.27 1.48 -20.31
C ARG A 78 12.20 2.57 -20.32
N VAL A 79 12.46 3.71 -19.67
CA VAL A 79 11.49 4.78 -19.45
C VAL A 79 11.60 5.88 -20.53
N SER A 80 12.75 6.02 -21.18
CA SER A 80 13.02 7.03 -22.21
C SER A 80 12.14 6.89 -23.46
N GLN A 81 11.60 5.69 -23.68
CA GLN A 81 10.68 5.37 -24.78
C GLN A 81 9.20 5.68 -24.43
N LEU A 82 8.93 6.07 -23.18
CA LEU A 82 7.58 6.38 -22.73
C LEU A 82 7.23 7.85 -23.05
N PRO A 83 5.96 8.14 -23.37
CA PRO A 83 5.52 9.51 -23.58
C PRO A 83 5.70 10.33 -22.31
N LYS A 84 5.98 11.62 -22.47
CA LYS A 84 6.03 12.55 -21.33
C LYS A 84 4.63 12.78 -20.78
N VAL A 85 4.52 13.12 -19.49
CA VAL A 85 3.21 13.46 -18.87
C VAL A 85 2.50 14.61 -19.59
N THR A 86 3.25 15.53 -20.21
CA THR A 86 2.73 16.64 -21.01
C THR A 86 2.19 16.22 -22.38
N GLU A 87 2.54 15.02 -22.84
CA GLU A 87 2.10 14.48 -24.12
C GLU A 87 0.85 13.63 -23.88
N ALA A 88 -0.30 14.11 -24.35
CA ALA A 88 -1.56 13.37 -24.22
C ALA A 88 -1.46 12.02 -24.94
N THR A 89 -1.45 10.91 -24.20
CA THR A 89 -1.50 9.56 -24.79
C THR A 89 -2.58 8.71 -24.11
N PRO A 90 -3.64 8.30 -24.85
CA PRO A 90 -4.70 7.45 -24.31
C PRO A 90 -4.42 5.94 -24.41
N SER A 91 -3.32 5.50 -25.02
CA SER A 91 -3.10 4.09 -25.37
C SER A 91 -2.23 3.34 -24.34
N ARG A 92 -2.63 2.10 -24.05
CA ARG A 92 -1.79 1.15 -23.30
C ARG A 92 -0.52 0.89 -24.09
N LEU A 93 0.61 1.27 -23.51
CA LEU A 93 1.93 1.06 -24.12
C LEU A 93 2.19 -0.43 -24.37
N PRO A 94 2.99 -0.76 -25.41
CA PRO A 94 3.42 -2.13 -25.64
C PRO A 94 4.03 -2.73 -24.38
N ARG A 95 3.65 -3.97 -24.03
CA ARG A 95 4.14 -4.72 -22.85
C ARG A 95 3.69 -4.18 -21.48
N TYR A 96 2.77 -3.20 -21.45
CA TYR A 96 2.08 -2.76 -20.24
C TYR A 96 1.33 -3.92 -19.56
N GLY A 97 1.47 -4.04 -18.24
CA GLY A 97 0.85 -5.09 -17.42
C GLY A 97 1.58 -6.45 -17.46
N VAL A 98 2.57 -6.60 -18.35
CA VAL A 98 3.41 -7.80 -18.47
C VAL A 98 4.82 -7.50 -17.99
N GLU A 99 5.52 -6.60 -18.68
CA GLU A 99 6.89 -6.25 -18.31
C GLU A 99 6.92 -5.06 -17.35
N HIS A 100 6.11 -4.03 -17.58
CA HIS A 100 6.06 -2.81 -16.77
C HIS A 100 4.62 -2.32 -16.54
N ASN A 101 4.44 -1.45 -15.54
CA ASN A 101 3.18 -0.74 -15.29
C ASN A 101 3.30 0.78 -15.52
N TRP A 102 4.40 1.23 -16.14
CA TRP A 102 4.60 2.65 -16.44
C TRP A 102 3.69 3.10 -17.59
N THR A 103 3.03 4.23 -17.40
CA THR A 103 2.19 4.88 -18.40
C THR A 103 2.89 6.06 -19.04
N ASN A 104 3.70 6.80 -18.29
CA ASN A 104 4.39 8.02 -18.73
C ASN A 104 5.79 8.11 -18.12
N GLN A 105 6.64 8.90 -18.75
CA GLN A 105 7.91 9.37 -18.17
C GLN A 105 7.63 10.41 -17.08
N ASN A 106 8.21 10.22 -15.89
CA ASN A 106 8.19 11.22 -14.82
C ASN A 106 9.03 12.45 -15.20
N ILE A 107 8.55 13.67 -14.90
CA ILE A 107 9.27 14.94 -15.15
C ILE A 107 10.69 14.96 -14.57
N PHE A 108 10.96 14.23 -13.48
CA PHE A 108 12.30 14.16 -12.92
C PHE A 108 13.35 13.59 -13.89
N TRP A 109 12.94 12.77 -14.86
CA TRP A 109 13.85 12.26 -15.89
C TRP A 109 14.31 13.32 -16.90
N GLU A 110 13.72 14.52 -16.89
CA GLU A 110 14.24 15.66 -17.66
C GLU A 110 15.49 16.28 -17.00
N LEU A 111 15.72 15.99 -15.72
CA LEU A 111 16.90 16.43 -15.00
C LEU A 111 18.07 15.52 -15.37
N SER A 112 19.12 16.08 -16.00
CA SER A 112 20.27 15.34 -16.53
C SER A 112 20.96 14.44 -15.50
N TYR A 113 21.00 14.86 -14.23
CA TYR A 113 21.61 14.13 -13.12
C TYR A 113 20.70 13.04 -12.51
N TRP A 114 19.43 12.97 -12.90
CA TRP A 114 18.48 12.07 -12.25
C TRP A 114 18.85 10.61 -12.42
N LYS A 115 19.38 10.24 -13.59
CA LYS A 115 19.94 8.90 -13.85
C LYS A 115 21.13 8.59 -12.94
N ASP A 116 21.89 9.57 -12.48
CA ASP A 116 23.07 9.33 -11.65
C ASP A 116 22.73 9.21 -10.15
N ASN A 117 21.49 9.51 -9.77
CA ASN A 117 21.07 9.47 -8.37
C ASN A 117 20.87 8.03 -7.86
N LEU A 118 21.52 7.70 -6.74
CA LEU A 118 21.40 6.39 -6.09
C LEU A 118 20.04 6.22 -5.39
N LEU A 119 19.42 7.30 -4.91
CA LEU A 119 18.20 7.30 -4.10
C LEU A 119 16.99 7.90 -4.83
N ARG A 120 16.80 7.54 -6.11
CA ARG A 120 15.66 8.00 -6.94
C ARG A 120 14.28 7.65 -6.34
N HIS A 121 14.21 6.66 -5.45
CA HIS A 121 12.98 6.18 -4.82
C HIS A 121 12.54 6.98 -3.60
N ASN A 122 13.37 7.91 -3.11
CA ASN A 122 13.02 8.81 -2.00
C ASN A 122 12.21 10.01 -2.50
N LEU A 123 11.09 9.73 -3.18
CA LEU A 123 10.07 10.73 -3.44
C LEU A 123 9.53 11.27 -2.10
N ASP A 124 9.04 12.51 -2.13
CA ASP A 124 8.61 13.31 -0.98
C ASP A 124 8.14 12.48 0.23
N VAL A 125 9.09 12.26 1.14
CA VAL A 125 8.95 11.40 2.31
C VAL A 125 7.80 11.88 3.20
N MET A 126 7.54 13.19 3.22
CA MET A 126 6.47 13.78 4.00
C MET A 126 5.10 13.37 3.44
N HIS A 127 4.89 13.48 2.12
CA HIS A 127 3.62 13.05 1.51
C HIS A 127 3.38 11.54 1.66
N ILE A 128 4.43 10.72 1.52
CA ILE A 128 4.35 9.27 1.72
C ILE A 128 3.99 8.94 3.18
N LYS A 129 4.71 9.51 4.14
CA LYS A 129 4.45 9.29 5.57
C LYS A 129 3.06 9.75 5.96
N LYS A 130 2.62 10.91 5.47
CA LYS A 130 1.28 11.44 5.72
C LYS A 130 0.20 10.50 5.18
N ASN A 131 0.31 10.07 3.93
CA ASN A 131 -0.66 9.16 3.32
C ASN A 131 -0.72 7.81 4.07
N TYR A 132 0.43 7.23 4.39
CA TYR A 132 0.50 6.00 5.17
C TYR A 132 -0.14 6.16 6.55
N PHE A 133 0.21 7.22 7.27
CA PHE A 133 -0.31 7.50 8.60
C PHE A 133 -1.82 7.74 8.58
N ASP A 134 -2.32 8.56 7.65
CA ASP A 134 -3.75 8.83 7.49
C ASP A 134 -4.52 7.53 7.21
N ASN A 135 -4.03 6.68 6.29
CA ASN A 135 -4.67 5.40 6.00
C ASN A 135 -4.67 4.45 7.19
N LEU A 136 -3.53 4.34 7.90
CA LEU A 136 -3.40 3.50 9.08
C LEU A 136 -4.38 3.96 10.16
N LEU A 137 -4.40 5.26 10.44
CA LEU A 137 -5.26 5.85 11.47
C LEU A 137 -6.74 5.72 11.11
N ASN A 138 -7.13 6.04 9.87
CA ASN A 138 -8.51 5.88 9.39
C ASN A 138 -8.98 4.41 9.50
N THR A 139 -8.06 3.45 9.33
CA THR A 139 -8.35 2.02 9.44
C THR A 139 -8.49 1.57 10.90
N MET A 140 -7.60 2.02 11.80
CA MET A 140 -7.70 1.72 13.23
C MET A 140 -8.92 2.39 13.87
N MET A 141 -9.23 3.62 13.48
CA MET A 141 -10.39 4.39 13.93
C MET A 141 -11.70 3.97 13.23
N ASP A 142 -11.64 3.07 12.24
CA ASP A 142 -12.78 2.60 11.42
C ASP A 142 -13.66 3.77 10.91
N VAL A 143 -13.03 4.78 10.32
CA VAL A 143 -13.73 5.97 9.83
C VAL A 143 -14.47 5.64 8.54
N LYS A 144 -15.81 5.69 8.59
CA LYS A 144 -16.68 5.41 7.44
C LYS A 144 -16.29 6.27 6.23
N GLY A 145 -16.12 5.62 5.08
CA GLY A 145 -15.75 6.27 3.82
C GLY A 145 -14.27 6.62 3.65
N LYS A 146 -13.44 6.52 4.71
CA LYS A 146 -11.99 6.76 4.64
C LYS A 146 -11.15 5.51 4.88
N THR A 147 -11.69 4.53 5.60
CA THR A 147 -10.99 3.27 5.84
C THR A 147 -10.74 2.50 4.54
N LYS A 148 -9.54 1.93 4.40
CA LYS A 148 -9.21 1.00 3.31
C LYS A 148 -9.75 -0.42 3.58
N ASP A 149 -10.30 -0.65 4.77
CA ASP A 149 -10.97 -1.90 5.15
C ASP A 149 -12.43 -1.94 4.66
N ASN A 150 -12.60 -2.27 3.38
CA ASN A 150 -13.89 -2.39 2.71
C ASN A 150 -14.29 -3.87 2.46
N LEU A 151 -15.52 -4.11 1.99
CA LEU A 151 -16.02 -5.47 1.74
C LEU A 151 -15.18 -6.23 0.70
N LYS A 152 -14.73 -5.58 -0.38
CA LYS A 152 -13.88 -6.19 -1.41
C LYS A 152 -12.52 -6.58 -0.83
N ALA A 153 -11.90 -5.69 -0.05
CA ALA A 153 -10.64 -5.95 0.65
C ALA A 153 -10.76 -7.16 1.59
N ARG A 154 -11.91 -7.34 2.26
CA ARG A 154 -12.17 -8.50 3.12
C ARG A 154 -12.30 -9.82 2.33
N MET A 155 -12.90 -9.78 1.14
CA MET A 155 -12.91 -10.92 0.24
C MET A 155 -11.50 -11.24 -0.28
N ASP A 156 -10.73 -10.22 -0.68
CA ASP A 156 -9.34 -10.39 -1.10
C ASP A 156 -8.46 -10.94 0.03
N ILE A 157 -8.65 -10.50 1.29
CA ILE A 157 -7.96 -11.05 2.47
C ILE A 157 -8.26 -12.55 2.63
N LYS A 158 -9.50 -12.98 2.39
CA LYS A 158 -9.87 -14.41 2.45
C LYS A 158 -9.12 -15.24 1.40
N ASP A 159 -8.92 -14.68 0.22
CA ASP A 159 -8.21 -15.33 -0.88
C ASP A 159 -6.69 -15.35 -0.65
N CYS A 160 -6.10 -14.24 -0.21
CA CYS A 160 -4.63 -14.12 -0.13
C CYS A 160 -4.02 -14.42 1.25
N CYS A 161 -4.79 -14.34 2.35
CA CYS A 161 -4.29 -14.44 3.72
C CYS A 161 -5.06 -15.46 4.56
N ARG A 162 -4.40 -16.09 5.54
CA ARG A 162 -5.04 -16.97 6.53
C ARG A 162 -5.44 -16.21 7.79
N ARG A 163 -6.30 -15.19 7.63
CA ARG A 163 -6.79 -14.32 8.72
C ARG A 163 -8.30 -14.50 8.91
N LYS A 164 -8.69 -15.64 9.49
CA LYS A 164 -10.09 -16.06 9.63
C LYS A 164 -10.93 -15.06 10.41
N GLU A 165 -10.33 -14.40 11.40
CA GLU A 165 -10.96 -13.37 12.21
C GLU A 165 -11.37 -12.13 11.40
N LEU A 166 -10.79 -11.96 10.20
CA LEU A 166 -11.11 -10.86 9.30
C LEU A 166 -12.07 -11.26 8.19
N TRP A 167 -12.50 -12.52 8.07
CA TRP A 167 -13.39 -12.94 6.99
C TRP A 167 -14.81 -12.37 7.18
N LEU A 168 -15.49 -12.07 6.07
CA LEU A 168 -16.91 -11.73 6.12
C LEU A 168 -17.70 -12.93 6.65
N GLN A 169 -18.69 -12.65 7.50
CA GLN A 169 -19.57 -13.65 8.09
C GLN A 169 -20.97 -13.50 7.51
N GLU A 170 -21.62 -14.61 7.21
CA GLU A 170 -23.00 -14.65 6.78
C GLU A 170 -23.86 -15.05 7.99
N LEU A 171 -24.82 -14.20 8.33
CA LEU A 171 -25.79 -14.48 9.39
C LEU A 171 -26.88 -15.42 8.88
N GLN A 172 -27.61 -16.06 9.79
CA GLN A 172 -28.71 -16.98 9.46
C GLN A 172 -29.82 -16.34 8.59
N ASN A 173 -29.93 -15.01 8.59
CA ASN A 173 -30.87 -14.26 7.77
C ASN A 173 -30.30 -13.84 6.40
N GLY A 174 -29.15 -14.40 5.97
CA GLY A 174 -28.47 -14.06 4.71
C GLY A 174 -27.74 -12.71 4.73
N LYS A 175 -27.74 -11.99 5.86
CA LYS A 175 -27.04 -10.70 5.96
C LYS A 175 -25.54 -10.91 6.14
N ILE A 176 -24.75 -10.25 5.31
CA ILE A 176 -23.29 -10.26 5.41
C ILE A 176 -22.83 -9.22 6.45
N VAL A 177 -22.01 -9.66 7.40
CA VAL A 177 -21.42 -8.83 8.45
C VAL A 177 -19.90 -8.77 8.27
N LYS A 178 -19.34 -7.56 8.41
CA LYS A 178 -17.89 -7.34 8.48
C LYS A 178 -17.47 -7.36 9.95
N PRO A 179 -16.75 -8.40 10.44
CA PRO A 179 -16.30 -8.42 11.82
C PRO A 179 -15.27 -7.32 12.08
N LYS A 180 -15.37 -6.71 13.25
CA LYS A 180 -14.41 -5.69 13.69
C LYS A 180 -13.02 -6.31 13.78
N ALA A 181 -12.03 -5.65 13.20
CA ALA A 181 -10.66 -6.13 13.27
C ALA A 181 -10.13 -6.00 14.71
N SER A 182 -9.26 -6.93 15.13
CA SER A 182 -8.67 -6.92 16.48
C SER A 182 -7.78 -5.72 16.77
N PHE A 183 -7.36 -4.99 15.73
CA PHE A 183 -6.55 -3.78 15.83
C PHE A 183 -7.39 -2.49 15.74
N SER A 184 -8.70 -2.60 15.56
CA SER A 184 -9.59 -1.43 15.51
C SER A 184 -9.98 -1.01 16.91
N PHE A 185 -9.83 0.28 17.21
CA PHE A 185 -10.06 0.82 18.55
C PHE A 185 -11.53 0.72 18.99
N THR A 186 -11.76 0.53 20.28
CA THR A 186 -13.06 0.69 20.94
C THR A 186 -13.51 2.16 20.93
N LEU A 187 -14.78 2.42 21.24
CA LEU A 187 -15.26 3.81 21.29
C LEU A 187 -14.51 4.62 22.36
N ASP A 188 -14.19 4.01 23.50
CA ASP A 188 -13.47 4.67 24.59
C ASP A 188 -12.01 4.95 24.24
N GLU A 189 -11.32 3.98 23.62
CA GLU A 189 -9.96 4.18 23.09
C GLU A 189 -9.94 5.30 22.04
N LYS A 190 -10.94 5.36 21.15
CA LYS A 190 -11.06 6.43 20.15
C LYS A 190 -11.24 7.80 20.82
N ARG A 191 -12.06 7.89 21.88
CA ARG A 191 -12.28 9.11 22.65
C ARG A 191 -10.99 9.57 23.33
N GLU A 192 -10.29 8.67 24.03
CA GLU A 192 -9.03 8.97 24.71
C GLU A 192 -7.96 9.49 23.73
N ILE A 193 -7.82 8.85 22.57
CA ILE A 193 -6.88 9.28 21.52
C ILE A 193 -7.26 10.67 21.02
N CYS A 194 -8.55 10.93 20.75
CA CYS A 194 -9.00 12.23 20.26
C CYS A 194 -8.77 13.33 21.30
N GLU A 195 -8.97 13.06 22.59
CA GLU A 195 -8.70 14.00 23.68
C GLU A 195 -7.21 14.32 23.81
N ARG A 196 -6.35 13.29 23.76
CA ARG A 196 -4.89 13.48 23.80
C ARG A 196 -4.38 14.31 22.63
N VAL A 197 -4.92 14.06 21.43
CA VAL A 197 -4.57 14.84 20.23
C VAL A 197 -4.99 16.29 20.37
N LYS A 198 -6.23 16.57 20.82
CA LYS A 198 -6.70 17.95 21.06
C LYS A 198 -5.80 18.70 22.04
N LYS A 199 -5.47 18.06 23.17
CA LYS A 199 -4.55 18.66 24.17
C LYS A 199 -3.17 18.99 23.58
N PHE A 200 -2.67 18.14 22.69
CA PHE A 200 -1.39 18.36 22.01
C PHE A 200 -1.45 19.50 20.99
N GLU A 201 -2.57 19.62 20.26
CA GLU A 201 -2.82 20.73 19.33
C GLU A 201 -2.87 22.07 20.06
N ASP A 202 -3.67 22.14 21.12
CA ASP A 202 -3.86 23.34 21.94
C ASP A 202 -2.54 23.80 22.56
N ALA A 203 -1.71 22.86 23.04
CA ALA A 203 -0.41 23.17 23.64
C ALA A 203 0.67 23.66 22.65
N ARG A 204 0.54 23.35 21.35
CA ARG A 204 1.54 23.69 20.32
C ARG A 204 1.07 24.72 19.30
N GLY A 205 -0.18 25.17 19.37
CA GLY A 205 -0.78 26.04 18.36
C GLY A 205 -0.84 25.40 16.96
N LEU A 206 -0.80 24.06 16.88
CA LEU A 206 -0.83 23.31 15.63
C LEU A 206 -2.28 22.92 15.29
N CYS A 207 -2.73 23.20 14.08
CA CYS A 207 -4.03 22.75 13.58
C CYS A 207 -3.88 21.46 12.76
N PHE A 208 -4.00 20.28 13.38
CA PHE A 208 -4.28 19.05 12.63
C PHE A 208 -5.77 19.01 12.28
N LYS A 209 -6.10 18.74 11.02
CA LYS A 209 -7.50 18.64 10.58
C LYS A 209 -8.11 17.29 11.01
N PHE A 210 -8.30 17.05 12.32
CA PHE A 210 -9.10 15.93 12.85
C PHE A 210 -10.62 16.15 12.78
N ARG A 211 -11.06 17.28 12.19
CA ARG A 211 -12.40 17.89 12.26
C ARG A 211 -13.61 17.02 11.82
N LYS A 212 -13.42 15.78 11.39
CA LYS A 212 -14.51 14.86 10.98
C LYS A 212 -14.55 13.51 11.70
N VAL A 213 -13.67 13.23 12.67
CA VAL A 213 -13.69 11.95 13.40
C VAL A 213 -14.68 11.96 14.58
N GLY A 214 -15.26 13.13 14.91
CA GLY A 214 -16.08 13.34 16.12
C GLY A 214 -17.61 13.32 15.96
N ARG A 215 -18.19 12.87 14.83
CA ARG A 215 -19.63 12.59 14.76
C ARG A 215 -19.87 11.09 14.77
N TYR A 216 -19.90 10.54 15.97
CA TYR A 216 -20.52 9.23 16.23
C TYR A 216 -21.93 9.53 16.72
N GLU A 217 -22.85 9.69 15.77
CA GLU A 217 -24.29 9.47 15.95
C GLU A 217 -24.66 8.17 15.22
#